data_AF-A0A835HL01-F1
#
_entry.id   AF-A0A835HL01-F1
#
_cell.length_a   1.000
_cell.length_b   1.000
_cell.length_c   1.000
_cell.angle_alpha   90.00
_cell.angle_beta   90.00
_cell.angle_gamma   90.00
#
_symmetry.space_group_name_H-M   'P 1'
#
loop_
_entity.id
_entity.type
_entity.pdbx_description
1 polymer ?
#
loop_
_entity_poly.entity_id
_entity_poly.type
_entity_poly.pdbx_seq_one_letter_code
_entity_poly.pdbx_strand_id
1 'polypeptide(L)' 'MGIEKQLLKAGNGPKPVPGQSVTVHCTGFGWDEGVLGMQIGEVARLQCSPDYAYGAKGFAAWGIQPNSVLVFEIEVLGAQ' A
#
# COMPACT_ATOMS: atom_id res chain seq x y z
N MET A 1 3.98 3.21 16.13
CA MET A 1 4.00 1.84 15.55
C MET A 1 2.90 1.81 14.52
N GLY A 2 3.19 1.53 13.25
CA GLY A 2 2.10 1.42 12.28
C GLY A 2 2.50 1.07 10.86
N ILE A 3 3.59 1.62 10.33
CA ILE A 3 3.98 1.36 8.93
C ILE A 3 5.49 1.22 8.82
N GLU A 4 5.91 0.02 8.44
CA GLU A 4 7.30 -0.27 8.08
C GLU A 4 7.40 -0.23 6.55
N LYS A 5 8.12 0.77 6.06
CA LYS A 5 8.32 0.99 4.62
C LYS A 5 9.60 0.26 4.19
N GLN A 6 9.47 -0.78 3.36
CA GLN A 6 10.61 -1.36 2.66
C GLN A 6 10.71 -0.80 1.23
N LEU A 7 11.69 0.07 1.01
CA LEU A 7 11.99 0.65 -0.30
C LEU A 7 12.67 -0.39 -1.20
N LEU A 8 12.03 -0.80 -2.31
CA LEU A 8 12.65 -1.71 -3.28
C LEU A 8 13.37 -0.94 -4.39
N LYS A 9 12.79 0.18 -4.83
CA LYS A 9 13.40 1.08 -5.82
C LYS A 9 13.00 2.50 -5.54
N ALA A 10 13.96 3.41 -5.42
CA ALA A 10 13.70 4.83 -5.26
C ALA A 10 13.07 5.43 -6.53
N GLY A 11 12.00 6.20 -6.34
CA GLY A 11 11.45 7.10 -7.35
C GLY A 11 12.19 8.44 -7.37
N ASN A 12 12.18 9.12 -8.51
CA ASN A 12 12.82 10.44 -8.70
C ASN A 12 11.81 11.59 -8.87
N GLY A 13 10.51 11.33 -8.74
CA GLY A 13 9.49 12.36 -8.89
C GLY A 13 9.19 13.11 -7.59
N PRO A 14 8.43 14.21 -7.68
CA PRO A 14 8.08 15.03 -6.52
C PRO A 14 7.27 14.22 -5.50
N LYS A 15 7.50 14.51 -4.22
CA LYS A 15 6.66 13.98 -3.14
C LYS A 15 5.25 14.57 -3.26
N PRO A 16 4.19 13.75 -3.18
CA PRO A 16 2.83 14.26 -3.16
C PRO A 16 2.60 15.12 -1.91
N VAL A 17 1.76 16.16 -2.04
CA VAL A 17 1.37 17.05 -0.93
C VAL A 17 -0.09 16.80 -0.51
N PRO A 18 -0.47 17.12 0.75
CA PRO A 18 -1.84 16.96 1.21
C PRO A 18 -2.83 17.67 0.28
N GLY A 19 -3.87 16.96 -0.15
CA GLY A 19 -4.92 17.48 -1.06
C GLY A 19 -4.72 17.14 -2.55
N GLN A 20 -3.62 16.48 -2.93
CA GLN A 20 -3.42 15.96 -4.29
C GLN A 20 -4.11 14.60 -4.48
N SER A 21 -4.55 14.34 -5.72
CA SER A 21 -5.07 13.02 -6.11
C SER A 21 -3.90 12.15 -6.53
N VAL A 22 -3.79 10.91 -6.05
CA VAL A 22 -2.68 10.02 -6.43
C VAL A 22 -3.25 8.83 -7.21
N THR A 23 -2.61 8.47 -8.32
CA THR A 23 -3.00 7.29 -9.09
C THR A 23 -2.17 6.11 -8.62
N VAL A 24 -2.82 5.17 -7.94
CA VAL A 24 -2.20 3.98 -7.37
C VAL A 24 -2.71 2.75 -8.11
N HIS A 25 -1.80 1.88 -8.54
CA HIS A 25 -2.19 0.55 -8.97
C HIS A 25 -2.23 -0.36 -7.74
N CYS A 26 -3.42 -0.55 -7.18
CA CYS A 26 -3.63 -1.27 -5.93
C CYS A 26 -4.29 -2.63 -6.16
N THR A 27 -3.84 -3.62 -5.40
CA THR A 27 -4.59 -4.85 -5.13
C THR A 27 -4.81 -4.89 -3.61
N GLY A 28 -6.05 -4.95 -3.11
CA GLY A 28 -6.41 -5.11 -1.68
C GLY A 28 -6.39 -3.86 -0.77
N PHE A 29 -7.22 -3.85 0.29
CA PHE A 29 -7.35 -2.80 1.32
C PHE A 29 -6.08 -2.76 2.21
N GLY A 30 -5.47 -1.59 2.42
CA GLY A 30 -4.29 -1.43 3.28
C GLY A 30 -3.21 -0.47 2.76
N TRP A 31 -3.38 0.08 1.57
CA TRP A 31 -2.38 0.89 0.89
C TRP A 31 -2.44 2.40 1.19
N ASP A 32 -3.56 2.93 1.69
CA ASP A 32 -3.76 4.38 1.84
C ASP A 32 -2.64 5.03 2.65
N GLU A 33 -2.34 4.51 3.85
CA GLU A 33 -1.28 5.09 4.67
C GLU A 33 0.14 4.72 4.17
N GLY A 34 0.31 3.54 3.56
CA GLY A 34 1.62 3.10 3.08
C GLY A 34 2.09 3.86 1.83
N VAL A 35 1.15 4.25 0.95
CA VAL A 35 1.45 5.01 -0.27
C VAL A 35 1.74 6.48 0.02
N LEU A 36 1.18 7.07 1.08
CA LEU A 36 1.49 8.44 1.49
C LEU A 36 2.98 8.68 1.76
N GLY A 37 3.73 7.63 2.11
CA GLY A 37 5.18 7.69 2.30
C GLY A 37 6.02 7.42 1.05
N MET A 38 5.41 7.07 -0.08
CA MET A 38 6.10 6.68 -1.31
C MET A 38 6.35 7.89 -2.24
N GLN A 39 7.40 7.80 -3.06
CA GLN A 39 7.72 8.78 -4.09
C GLN A 39 7.23 8.35 -5.47
N ILE A 40 6.98 9.29 -6.39
CA ILE A 40 6.65 8.95 -7.77
C ILE A 40 7.83 8.20 -8.43
N GLY A 41 7.56 7.05 -9.02
CA GLY A 41 8.51 6.09 -9.57
C GLY A 41 9.02 5.06 -8.55
N GLU A 42 8.53 5.11 -7.31
CA GLU A 42 8.91 4.19 -6.26
C GLU A 42 8.16 2.86 -6.39
N VAL A 43 8.89 1.75 -6.22
CA VAL A 43 8.32 0.42 -6.01
C VAL A 43 8.59 0.01 -4.57
N ALA A 44 7.55 -0.37 -3.84
CA ALA A 44 7.66 -0.83 -2.46
C ALA A 44 6.77 -2.04 -2.20
N ARG A 45 7.18 -2.86 -1.22
CA ARG A 45 6.29 -3.86 -0.63
C ARG A 45 5.74 -3.34 0.68
N LEU A 46 4.42 -3.44 0.82
CA LEU A 46 3.70 -3.14 2.05
C LEU A 46 3.21 -4.43 2.67
N GLN A 47 3.63 -4.71 3.90
CA GLN A 47 3.09 -5.80 4.70
C GLN A 47 1.99 -5.23 5.61
N CYS A 48 0.75 -5.59 5.32
CA CYS A 48 -0.42 -5.13 6.04
C CYS A 48 -0.84 -6.20 7.07
N SER A 49 -0.83 -5.82 8.34
CA SER A 49 -1.42 -6.63 9.40
C SER A 49 -2.94 -6.74 9.21
N PRO A 50 -3.60 -7.73 9.83
CA PRO A 50 -5.00 -8.02 9.51
C PRO A 50 -5.97 -6.87 9.78
N ASP A 51 -5.69 -6.05 10.79
CA ASP A 51 -6.41 -4.82 11.13
C ASP A 51 -6.36 -3.74 10.02
N TYR A 52 -5.32 -3.76 9.18
CA TYR A 52 -5.19 -2.94 7.97
C TYR A 52 -5.53 -3.72 6.69
N ALA A 53 -6.08 -4.94 6.81
CA ALA A 53 -6.49 -5.80 5.69
C ALA A 53 -7.97 -6.23 5.85
N TYR A 54 -8.26 -7.54 5.86
CA TYR A 54 -9.62 -8.08 5.96
C TYR A 54 -10.02 -8.52 7.38
N GLY A 55 -9.17 -8.27 8.37
CA GLY A 55 -9.41 -8.53 9.79
C GLY A 55 -9.83 -9.97 10.10
N ALA A 56 -10.59 -10.13 11.18
CA ALA A 56 -11.11 -11.42 11.62
C ALA A 56 -12.17 -12.00 10.68
N LYS A 57 -12.70 -11.23 9.73
CA LYS A 57 -13.67 -11.74 8.74
C LYS A 57 -12.99 -12.43 7.58
N GLY A 58 -11.76 -12.03 7.24
CA GLY A 58 -11.10 -12.48 6.02
C GLY A 58 -11.91 -12.11 4.78
N PHE A 59 -11.60 -12.74 3.65
CA PHE A 59 -12.36 -12.59 2.42
C PHE A 59 -12.38 -13.90 1.63
N ALA A 60 -13.37 -14.74 1.96
CA ALA A 60 -13.51 -16.09 1.42
C ALA A 60 -13.62 -16.11 -0.11
N ALA A 61 -14.26 -15.10 -0.72
CA ALA A 61 -14.39 -15.00 -2.17
C ALA A 61 -13.03 -15.02 -2.88
N TRP A 62 -11.97 -14.52 -2.24
CA TRP A 62 -10.60 -14.47 -2.76
C TRP A 62 -9.65 -15.39 -1.98
N GLY A 63 -10.19 -16.35 -1.20
CA GLY A 63 -9.41 -17.33 -0.43
C GLY A 63 -8.65 -16.76 0.79
N ILE A 64 -8.89 -15.50 1.16
CA ILE A 64 -8.19 -14.82 2.25
C ILE A 64 -8.78 -15.28 3.58
N GLN A 65 -7.97 -15.94 4.41
CA GLN A 65 -8.41 -16.45 5.70
C GLN A 65 -8.58 -15.32 6.72
N PRO A 66 -9.44 -15.48 7.74
CA PRO A 66 -9.45 -14.62 8.92
C PRO A 66 -8.05 -14.36 9.47
N ASN A 67 -7.79 -13.12 9.83
CA ASN A 67 -6.51 -12.68 10.42
C ASN A 67 -5.28 -12.90 9.54
N SER A 68 -5.43 -12.97 8.21
CA SER A 68 -4.29 -13.06 7.30
C SER A 68 -3.51 -11.75 7.22
N VAL A 69 -2.19 -11.84 7.26
CA VAL A 69 -1.29 -10.76 6.84
C VAL A 69 -1.24 -10.74 5.32
N LEU A 70 -1.38 -9.57 4.71
CA LEU A 70 -1.28 -9.41 3.26
C LEU A 70 0.00 -8.67 2.90
N VAL A 71 0.60 -9.07 1.78
CA VAL A 71 1.76 -8.40 1.22
C VAL A 71 1.35 -7.84 -0.13
N PHE A 72 1.48 -6.52 -0.26
CA PHE A 72 1.20 -5.81 -1.50
C PHE A 72 2.49 -5.32 -2.12
N GLU A 73 2.59 -5.39 -3.43
CA GLU A 73 3.66 -4.77 -4.20
C GLU A 73 3.04 -3.61 -4.98
N ILE A 74 3.55 -2.40 -4.74
CA ILE A 74 2.96 -1.16 -5.25
C ILE A 74 4.02 -0.37 -6.01
N GLU A 75 3.64 0.14 -7.18
CA GLU A 75 4.39 1.13 -7.94
C GLU A 75 3.59 2.44 -8.01
N VAL A 76 4.21 3.56 -7.64
CA VAL A 76 3.60 4.89 -7.81
C VAL A 76 3.97 5.43 -9.18
N LEU A 77 3.01 5.47 -10.09
CA LEU A 77 3.23 5.94 -11.46
C LEU A 77 3.12 7.47 -11.60
N GLY A 78 2.37 8.12 -10.71
CA GLY A 78 2.20 9.57 -10.72
C GLY A 78 1.26 10.07 -9.62
N ALA A 79 1.34 11.36 -9.34
CA ALA A 79 0.37 12.11 -8.55
C ALA A 79 -0.18 13.26 -9.39
N GLN A 80 -1.47 13.52 -9.27
CA GLN A 80 -2.29 14.46 -10.02
C GLN A 80 -2.76 15.61 -9.12
#